data_AF-A0A7J4ZV64-F1
#
_entry.id   AF-A0A7J4ZV64-F1
#
_cell.length_a   1.000
_cell.length_b   1.000
_cell.length_c   1.000
_cell.angle_alpha   90.00
_cell.angle_beta   90.00
_cell.angle_gamma   90.00
#
_symmetry.space_group_name_H-M   'P 1'
#
loop_
_entity.id
_entity.type
_entity.pdbx_description
1 polymer ?
#
loop_
_entity_poly.entity_id
_entity_poly.type
_entity_poly.pdbx_seq_one_letter_code
_entity_poly.pdbx_strand_id
1 'polypeptide(L)' 'MKCPNCGNRTSLNLDMHSGGFSSDESPLKECGVCGLVWRVKTEAGEMKIDIIKPPDKKK' A
#
# COMPACT_ATOMS: atom_id res chain seq x y z
N MET A 1 -5.96 -6.63 -3.49
CA MET A 1 -5.44 -6.24 -4.81
C MET A 1 -4.12 -6.97 -5.06
N LYS A 2 -3.62 -7.03 -6.30
CA LYS A 2 -2.25 -7.52 -6.54
C LYS A 2 -1.24 -6.44 -6.14
N CYS A 3 -0.10 -6.85 -5.59
CA CYS A 3 1.02 -5.95 -5.35
C CYS A 3 1.47 -5.32 -6.68
N PRO A 4 1.57 -3.99 -6.79
CA PRO A 4 1.96 -3.33 -8.04
C PRO A 4 3.42 -3.58 -8.42
N ASN A 5 4.26 -4.03 -7.49
CA ASN A 5 5.66 -4.35 -7.75
C ASN A 5 5.88 -5.81 -8.18
N CYS A 6 5.39 -6.78 -7.40
CA CYS A 6 5.69 -8.21 -7.64
C CYS A 6 4.49 -9.04 -8.15
N GLY A 7 3.30 -8.43 -8.29
CA GLY A 7 2.09 -9.09 -8.79
C GLY A 7 1.44 -10.08 -7.81
N ASN A 8 2.03 -10.33 -6.64
CA ASN A 8 1.51 -11.29 -5.66
C ASN A 8 0.24 -10.77 -4.96
N ARG A 9 -0.63 -11.67 -4.51
CA ARG A 9 -1.94 -11.35 -3.89
C ARG A 9 -1.90 -11.23 -2.37
N THR A 10 -0.74 -11.44 -1.74
CA THR A 10 -0.51 -11.26 -0.31
C THR A 10 -0.32 -9.77 0.03
N SER A 11 -1.40 -8.99 -0.10
CA SER A 11 -1.46 -7.63 0.45
C SER A 11 -2.16 -7.67 1.80
N LEU A 12 -1.43 -7.38 2.88
CA LEU A 12 -2.01 -7.17 4.21
C LEU A 12 -2.47 -5.72 4.31
N ASN A 13 -3.67 -5.48 4.86
CA ASN A 13 -4.08 -4.12 5.21
C ASN A 13 -3.39 -3.76 6.52
N LEU A 14 -2.60 -2.68 6.53
CA LEU A 14 -2.07 -2.12 7.76
C LEU A 14 -3.15 -1.22 8.37
N ASP A 15 -3.62 -1.60 9.55
CA ASP A 15 -4.44 -0.72 10.38
C ASP A 15 -3.50 0.26 11.09
N MET A 16 -3.42 1.49 10.58
CA MET A 16 -2.64 2.55 11.20
C MET A 16 -3.57 3.50 11.95
N HIS A 17 -3.73 3.28 13.25
CA HIS A 17 -4.48 4.13 14.19
C HIS A 17 -3.82 5.51 14.48
N SER A 18 -3.03 6.05 13.56
CA SER A 18 -2.48 7.42 13.66
C SER A 18 -3.37 8.39 12.88
N GLY A 19 -3.81 9.47 13.53
CA GLY A 19 -4.88 10.38 13.10
C GLY A 19 -4.72 11.19 11.80
N GLY A 20 -4.00 10.65 10.80
CA GLY A 20 -3.93 11.18 9.43
C GLY A 20 -4.06 10.09 8.34
N PHE A 21 -4.25 8.82 8.71
CA PHE A 21 -4.46 7.69 7.79
C PHE A 21 -5.66 6.88 8.27
N SER A 22 -6.86 7.45 8.24
CA SER A 22 -8.08 6.71 8.55
C SER A 22 -8.18 5.48 7.63
N SER A 23 -8.33 4.29 8.21
CA SER A 23 -8.42 3.00 7.50
C SER A 23 -9.50 2.99 6.39
N ASP A 24 -10.52 3.86 6.52
CA ASP A 24 -11.60 4.03 5.54
C ASP A 24 -11.26 4.95 4.35
N GLU A 25 -10.45 6.00 4.55
CA GLU A 25 -10.19 7.01 3.51
C GLU A 25 -8.93 6.72 2.69
N SER A 26 -7.95 6.00 3.25
CA SER A 26 -6.68 5.71 2.58
C SER A 26 -6.01 4.45 3.13
N PRO A 27 -6.58 3.24 2.87
CA PRO A 27 -6.08 2.00 3.43
C PRO A 27 -4.68 1.68 2.91
N LEU A 28 -3.73 1.66 3.85
CA LEU A 28 -2.35 1.26 3.66
C LEU A 28 -2.25 -0.24 3.46
N LYS A 29 -1.40 -0.64 2.52
CA LYS A 29 -1.22 -2.03 2.11
C LYS A 29 0.26 -2.35 2.12
N GLU A 30 0.60 -3.49 2.70
CA GLU A 30 1.94 -4.06 2.63
C GLU A 30 1.93 -5.38 1.88
N CYS A 31 2.91 -5.59 1.00
CA CYS A 31 3.13 -6.87 0.36
C CYS A 31 3.97 -7.76 1.26
N GLY A 32 3.40 -8.84 1.77
CA GLY A 32 4.14 -9.83 2.59
C GLY A 32 5.22 -10.62 1.84
N VAL A 33 5.50 -10.31 0.57
CA VAL A 33 6.48 -11.02 -0.28
C VAL A 33 7.69 -10.17 -0.61
N CYS A 34 7.47 -8.92 -1.01
CA CYS A 34 8.54 -7.99 -1.35
C CYS A 34 8.61 -6.80 -0.39
N GLY A 35 7.78 -6.75 0.65
CA GLY A 35 7.77 -5.70 1.67
C GLY A 35 7.47 -4.29 1.16
N LEU A 36 6.89 -4.18 -0.04
CA LEU A 36 6.40 -2.91 -0.58
C LEU A 36 5.26 -2.41 0.31
N VAL A 37 5.29 -1.14 0.72
CA VAL A 37 4.15 -0.49 1.40
C VAL A 37 3.61 0.62 0.51
N TRP A 38 2.32 0.58 0.22
CA TRP A 38 1.64 1.55 -0.63
C TRP A 38 0.23 1.84 -0.15
N ARG A 39 -0.32 2.99 -0.56
CA ARG A 39 -1.76 3.27 -0.46
C ARG A 39 -2.34 3.54 -1.83
N VAL A 40 -3.67 3.47 -1.90
CA VAL A 40 -4.42 3.97 -3.04
C VAL A 40 -5.13 5.22 -2.57
N LYS A 41 -4.86 6.34 -3.23
CA LYS A 41 -5.56 7.61 -3.00
C LYS A 41 -6.27 8.02 -4.28
N THR A 42 -7.39 8.72 -4.15
CA THR A 42 -8.06 9.33 -5.29
C THR A 42 -7.65 10.80 -5.33
N GLU A 43 -6.96 11.22 -6.39
CA GLU A 43 -6.59 12.62 -6.61
C GLU A 43 -7.23 13.10 -7.89
N ALA A 44 -8.01 14.18 -7.84
CA ALA A 44 -8.74 14.73 -8.99
C ALA A 44 -9.65 13.71 -9.74
N GLY A 45 -10.21 12.74 -9.01
CA GLY A 45 -11.06 11.69 -9.59
C GLY A 45 -10.29 10.49 -10.17
N GLU A 46 -8.96 10.52 -10.15
CA GLU A 46 -8.11 9.43 -10.62
C GLU A 46 -7.54 8.63 -9.44
N MET A 47 -7.58 7.30 -9.52
CA MET A 47 -6.93 6.45 -8.53
C MET A 47 -5.42 6.46 -8.77
N LYS A 48 -4.65 6.88 -7.76
CA LYS A 48 -3.20 6.89 -7.77
C LYS A 48 -2.64 5.97 -6.70
N ILE A 49 -1.58 5.27 -7.06
CA ILE A 49 -0.79 4.47 -6.13
C ILE A 49 0.32 5.36 -5.58
N ASP A 50 0.34 5.49 -4.26
CA ASP A 50 1.35 6.26 -3.53
C ASP A 50 2.26 5.27 -2.79
N ILE A 51 3.54 5.25 -3.16
CA ILE A 51 4.53 4.32 -2.60
C ILE A 51 5.15 4.97 -1.37
N ILE A 52 4.98 4.32 -0.22
CA ILE A 52 5.42 4.84 1.08
C ILE A 52 6.74 4.20 1.49
N LYS A 53 6.88 2.89 1.26
CA LYS A 53 8.13 2.15 1.42
C LYS A 53 8.43 1.40 0.12
N PRO A 54 9.63 1.56 -0.47
CA PRO A 54 10.04 0.75 -1.61
C PRO A 54 10.14 -0.74 -1.22
N PRO A 55 10.11 -1.67 -2.19
CA PRO A 55 10.24 -3.09 -1.88
C PRO A 55 11.62 -3.38 -1.25
N ASP A 56 11.66 -4.32 -0.31
CA ASP A 56 12.91 -4.78 0.26
C ASP A 56 13.77 -5.41 -0.85
N LYS A 57 14.99 -4.90 -1.01
CA LYS A 57 15.97 -5.52 -1.90
C LYS A 57 16.26 -6.90 -1.30
N LYS A 58 15.75 -7.96 -1.92
CA LYS A 58 16.23 -9.32 -1.61
C LYS A 58 17.73 -9.32 -1.94
N LYS A 59 18.53 -9.35 -0.87
CA LYS A 59 19.98 -9.43 -0.91
C LYS A 59 20.42 -10.83 -1.31
#